data_AF-A0A1I2G5X1-F1
#
_entry.id   AF-A0A1I2G5X1-F1
#
_cell.length_a   1.000
_cell.length_b   1.000
_cell.length_c   1.000
_cell.angle_alpha   90.00
_cell.angle_beta   90.00
_cell.angle_gamma   90.00
#
_symmetry.space_group_name_H-M   'P 1'
#
loop_
_entity.id
_entity.type
_entity.pdbx_description
1 polymer ?
#
loop_
_entity_poly.entity_id
_entity_poly.type
_entity_poly.pdbx_seq_one_letter_code
_entity_poly.pdbx_strand_id
1 'polypeptide(L)'
;MPAVRLRAVLTVAVAAGSGFACHRSSPPAPVTSDPAPDANDPALPPGSPAYSAPLCSHDQLLGGLEPTHTNTRFEHALLRETVLKQTDTGVRPQQSQTLASVGLACQTVTDVPACARLLASTVATTSLFAGSNPLQVRYLVLQSGANVRPIATRSQLLTLLGAIDTPGEARLLAATLGVQPLCGDDSVRSIDGGYRVITKRSQAQCTNQYDGVIVDVVRGQPTIVNTVDLRDRTLACTTAPTP
;
A
#
# COMPACT_ATOMS: atom_id res chain seq x y z
N MET A 1 36.47 45.06 -11.02
CA MET A 1 35.88 43.72 -11.25
C MET A 1 34.86 43.84 -12.37
N PRO A 2 35.13 43.34 -13.59
CA PRO A 2 34.22 43.53 -14.72
C PRO A 2 33.11 42.48 -14.71
N ALA A 3 31.88 42.95 -14.94
CA ALA A 3 30.69 42.12 -15.07
C ALA A 3 30.59 41.55 -16.50
N VAL A 4 30.65 40.23 -16.62
CA VAL A 4 30.47 39.51 -17.89
C VAL A 4 28.98 39.24 -18.07
N ARG A 5 28.37 39.85 -19.09
CA ARG A 5 26.99 39.56 -19.54
C ARG A 5 27.01 38.49 -20.63
N LEU A 6 26.56 37.28 -20.31
CA LEU A 6 26.25 36.26 -21.31
C LEU A 6 24.87 36.53 -21.94
N ARG A 7 24.84 36.78 -23.26
CA ARG A 7 23.63 36.70 -24.07
C ARG A 7 23.54 35.29 -24.65
N ALA A 8 22.54 34.52 -24.22
CA ALA A 8 22.17 33.28 -24.90
C ALA A 8 21.16 33.60 -26.00
N VAL A 9 21.52 33.29 -27.24
CA VAL A 9 20.64 33.34 -28.41
C VAL A 9 19.99 31.97 -28.55
N LEU A 10 18.68 31.89 -28.33
CA LEU A 10 17.92 30.66 -28.52
C LEU A 10 17.41 30.63 -29.97
N THR A 11 17.86 29.63 -30.74
CA THR A 11 17.41 29.39 -32.11
C THR A 11 16.27 28.38 -32.04
N VAL A 12 15.06 28.76 -32.44
CA VAL A 12 13.89 27.87 -32.52
C VAL A 12 13.84 27.29 -33.93
N ALA A 13 14.13 25.99 -34.06
CA ALA A 13 13.90 25.24 -35.29
C ALA A 13 12.48 24.68 -35.27
N VAL A 14 11.63 25.16 -36.18
CA VAL A 14 10.29 24.62 -36.44
C VAL A 14 10.44 23.49 -37.45
N ALA A 15 10.26 22.25 -36.99
CA ALA A 15 10.13 21.10 -37.88
C ALA A 15 8.64 20.89 -38.20
N ALA A 16 8.26 21.19 -39.44
CA ALA A 16 7.02 20.74 -40.04
C ALA A 16 7.23 19.34 -40.63
N GLY A 17 6.35 18.39 -40.34
CA GLY A 17 6.50 17.04 -40.91
C GLY A 17 5.36 16.08 -40.59
N SER A 18 4.48 15.93 -41.59
CA SER A 18 3.90 14.66 -42.06
C SER A 18 2.67 14.09 -41.36
N GLY A 19 1.59 13.99 -42.15
CA GLY A 19 0.27 13.52 -41.76
C GLY A 19 0.20 12.06 -41.33
N PHE A 20 -0.67 11.84 -40.34
CA PHE A 20 -1.13 10.52 -39.95
C PHE A 20 -2.46 10.22 -40.63
N ALA A 21 -2.49 9.11 -41.37
CA ALA A 21 -3.70 8.55 -41.95
C ALA A 21 -4.66 8.09 -40.82
N CYS A 22 -5.92 8.52 -40.89
CA CYS A 22 -6.97 8.08 -39.98
C CYS A 22 -7.28 6.60 -40.22
N HIS A 23 -6.74 5.71 -39.40
CA HIS A 23 -7.22 4.33 -39.31
C HIS A 23 -8.55 4.35 -38.54
N ARG A 24 -9.67 4.04 -39.21
CA ARG A 24 -10.97 3.86 -38.56
C ARG A 24 -10.91 2.57 -37.72
N SER A 25 -10.57 2.71 -36.45
CA SER A 25 -10.79 1.66 -35.46
C SER A 25 -12.29 1.41 -35.34
N SER A 26 -12.72 0.17 -35.56
CA SER A 26 -14.07 -0.28 -35.24
C SER A 26 -14.39 0.04 -33.77
N PRO A 27 -15.61 0.52 -33.45
CA PRO A 27 -16.00 0.73 -32.07
C PRO A 27 -15.90 -0.60 -31.30
N PRO A 28 -15.35 -0.61 -30.07
CA PRO A 28 -15.38 -1.80 -29.24
C PRO A 28 -16.83 -2.23 -29.05
N ALA A 29 -17.06 -3.55 -29.06
CA ALA A 29 -18.35 -4.11 -28.71
C ALA A 29 -18.81 -3.52 -27.37
N PRO A 30 -20.09 -3.16 -27.21
CA PRO A 30 -20.60 -2.66 -25.93
C PRO A 30 -20.25 -3.70 -24.86
N VAL A 31 -19.40 -3.30 -23.92
CA VAL A 31 -19.15 -4.07 -22.71
C VAL A 31 -20.53 -4.28 -22.09
N THR A 32 -20.99 -5.53 -22.05
CA THR A 32 -22.16 -5.92 -21.27
C THR A 32 -21.86 -5.49 -19.84
N SER A 33 -22.46 -4.39 -19.44
CA SER A 33 -22.39 -3.84 -18.10
C SER A 33 -22.77 -4.95 -17.13
N ASP A 34 -21.82 -5.33 -16.28
CA ASP A 34 -22.12 -6.12 -15.09
C ASP A 34 -23.31 -5.47 -14.36
N PRO A 35 -24.27 -6.27 -13.84
CA PRO A 35 -25.42 -5.74 -13.14
C PRO A 35 -24.95 -4.80 -12.04
N ALA A 36 -25.52 -3.59 -12.01
CA ALA A 36 -25.23 -2.59 -11.00
C ALA A 36 -25.38 -3.23 -9.60
N PRO A 37 -24.34 -3.20 -8.75
CA PRO A 37 -24.48 -3.67 -7.38
C PRO A 37 -25.57 -2.84 -6.69
N ASP A 38 -26.55 -3.55 -6.14
CA ASP A 38 -27.74 -3.01 -5.52
C ASP A 38 -27.37 -1.94 -4.48
N ALA A 39 -28.09 -0.81 -4.47
CA ALA A 39 -27.89 0.31 -3.55
C ALA A 39 -28.18 -0.07 -2.07
N ASN A 40 -28.55 -1.33 -1.83
CA ASN A 40 -28.83 -1.93 -0.55
C ASN A 40 -27.76 -2.92 -0.08
N ASP A 41 -26.51 -2.90 -0.59
CA ASP A 41 -25.48 -3.90 -0.24
C ASP A 41 -25.37 -4.07 1.29
N PRO A 42 -26.02 -5.11 1.86
CA PRO A 42 -26.16 -5.23 3.29
C PRO A 42 -24.81 -5.62 3.85
N ALA A 43 -24.49 -5.09 5.03
CA ALA A 43 -23.46 -5.66 5.88
C ALA A 43 -23.38 -7.19 5.70
N LEU A 44 -22.22 -7.70 5.28
CA LEU A 44 -22.04 -9.16 5.17
C LEU A 44 -22.43 -9.77 6.52
N PRO A 45 -23.39 -10.71 6.55
CA PRO A 45 -23.85 -11.25 7.82
C PRO A 45 -22.71 -12.00 8.53
N PRO A 46 -22.77 -12.12 9.87
CA PRO A 46 -21.92 -13.06 10.60
C PRO A 46 -22.01 -14.46 9.96
N GLY A 47 -20.86 -15.12 9.79
CA GLY A 47 -20.79 -16.44 9.14
C GLY A 47 -20.77 -16.41 7.61
N SER A 48 -20.74 -15.23 6.98
CA SER A 48 -20.49 -15.12 5.54
C SER A 48 -19.17 -15.82 5.16
N PRO A 49 -19.15 -16.63 4.08
CA PRO A 49 -17.93 -17.30 3.62
C PRO A 49 -16.83 -16.31 3.23
N ALA A 50 -17.18 -15.05 2.96
CA ALA A 50 -16.18 -14.01 2.70
C ALA A 50 -15.21 -13.81 3.89
N TYR A 51 -15.65 -14.09 5.12
CA TYR A 51 -14.80 -14.01 6.31
C TYR A 51 -13.95 -15.28 6.55
N SER A 52 -14.17 -16.37 5.82
CA SER A 52 -13.33 -17.58 5.91
C SER A 52 -12.09 -17.50 5.01
N ALA A 53 -12.01 -16.51 4.12
CA ALA A 53 -10.84 -16.25 3.30
C ALA A 53 -9.57 -16.08 4.16
N PRO A 54 -8.39 -16.51 3.65
CA PRO A 54 -7.13 -16.35 4.35
C PRO A 54 -6.77 -14.88 4.50
N LEU A 55 -6.05 -14.53 5.56
CA LEU A 55 -5.42 -13.22 5.70
C LEU A 55 -4.35 -13.05 4.61
N CYS A 56 -4.23 -11.85 4.06
CA CYS A 56 -3.12 -11.57 3.15
C CYS A 56 -1.77 -11.64 3.87
N SER A 57 -0.83 -12.37 3.28
CA SER A 57 0.57 -12.29 3.70
C SER A 57 1.14 -10.90 3.38
N HIS A 58 2.26 -10.56 4.01
CA HIS A 58 2.98 -9.32 3.70
C HIS A 58 3.41 -9.27 2.23
N ASP A 59 3.80 -10.40 1.63
CA ASP A 59 4.15 -10.47 0.21
C ASP A 59 2.95 -10.23 -0.70
N GLN A 60 1.78 -10.78 -0.36
CA GLN A 60 0.55 -10.54 -1.11
C GLN A 60 0.09 -9.08 -1.01
N LEU A 61 0.26 -8.46 0.16
CA LEU A 61 -0.06 -7.05 0.36
C LEU A 61 0.87 -6.15 -0.45
N LEU A 62 2.15 -6.48 -0.50
CA LEU A 62 3.16 -5.71 -1.23
C LEU A 62 3.13 -5.98 -2.74
N GLY A 63 2.71 -7.17 -3.17
CA GLY A 63 2.54 -7.53 -4.58
C GLY A 63 1.51 -6.66 -5.31
N GLY A 64 0.61 -5.99 -4.58
CA GLY A 64 -0.29 -4.97 -5.14
C GLY A 64 0.41 -3.68 -5.57
N LEU A 65 1.65 -3.45 -5.12
CA LEU A 65 2.50 -2.35 -5.57
C LEU A 65 3.29 -2.79 -6.81
N GLU A 66 2.60 -2.97 -7.93
CA GLU A 66 3.31 -3.19 -9.19
C GLU A 66 3.84 -1.84 -9.74
N PRO A 67 5.07 -1.78 -10.27
CA PRO A 67 5.67 -0.53 -10.74
C PRO A 67 4.85 0.21 -11.81
N THR A 68 4.00 -0.51 -12.54
CA THR A 68 3.14 0.01 -13.61
C THR A 68 1.96 0.81 -13.10
N HIS A 69 1.53 0.61 -11.86
CA HIS A 69 0.30 1.19 -11.32
C HIS A 69 0.54 2.37 -10.37
N THR A 70 1.80 2.69 -10.08
CA THR A 70 2.14 3.78 -9.15
C THR A 70 2.55 5.06 -9.88
N ASN A 71 2.15 6.20 -9.33
CA ASN A 71 2.57 7.52 -9.82
C ASN A 71 4.09 7.72 -9.81
N THR A 72 4.79 7.08 -8.87
CA THR A 72 6.26 7.11 -8.82
C THR A 72 6.82 5.75 -9.19
N ARG A 73 7.58 5.68 -10.29
CA ARG A 73 8.35 4.47 -10.63
C ARG A 73 9.37 4.14 -9.54
N PHE A 74 9.32 2.91 -9.07
CA PHE A 74 10.35 2.30 -8.23
C PHE A 74 10.75 0.96 -8.83
N GLU A 75 11.96 0.52 -8.51
CA GLU A 75 12.53 -0.74 -8.98
C GLU A 75 12.41 -1.83 -7.91
N HIS A 76 12.40 -1.39 -6.65
CA HIS A 76 12.33 -2.27 -5.50
C HIS A 76 11.57 -1.61 -4.36
N ALA A 77 10.74 -2.40 -3.68
CA ALA A 77 10.06 -2.00 -2.45
C ALA A 77 10.22 -3.08 -1.37
N LEU A 78 10.38 -2.64 -0.13
CA LEU A 78 10.43 -3.49 1.05
C LEU A 78 9.33 -3.07 2.01
N LEU A 79 8.61 -4.03 2.58
CA LEU A 79 7.88 -3.81 3.83
C LEU A 79 8.83 -4.17 4.97
N ARG A 80 9.11 -3.20 5.84
CA ARG A 80 10.00 -3.39 7.00
C ARG A 80 9.25 -3.15 8.30
N GLU A 81 9.71 -3.84 9.33
CA GLU A 81 9.37 -3.57 10.72
C GLU A 81 10.63 -3.17 11.46
N THR A 82 10.50 -2.19 12.36
CA THR A 82 11.56 -1.74 13.24
C THR A 82 11.05 -1.75 14.67
N VAL A 83 11.82 -2.36 15.57
CA VAL A 83 11.62 -2.21 17.01
C VAL A 83 12.34 -0.94 17.47
N LEU A 84 11.58 -0.06 18.12
CA LEU A 84 12.05 1.16 18.73
C LEU A 84 12.43 0.89 20.20
N LYS A 85 13.54 1.48 20.63
CA LYS A 85 13.98 1.50 22.02
C LYS A 85 13.87 2.91 22.56
N GLN A 86 13.21 3.05 23.70
CA GLN A 86 13.23 4.30 24.46
C GLN A 86 14.58 4.44 25.16
N THR A 87 15.21 5.60 25.02
CA THR A 87 16.49 5.96 25.63
C THR A 87 16.33 7.28 26.38
N ASP A 88 17.30 7.62 27.22
CA ASP A 88 17.34 8.91 27.93
C ASP A 88 17.34 10.11 26.96
N THR A 89 17.78 9.89 25.71
CA THR A 89 17.84 10.90 24.65
C THR A 89 16.65 10.88 23.68
N GLY A 90 15.62 10.06 23.97
CA GLY A 90 14.46 9.88 23.10
C GLY A 90 14.36 8.48 22.49
N VAL A 91 13.56 8.33 21.44
CA VAL A 91 13.25 7.03 20.83
C VAL A 91 14.18 6.74 19.67
N ARG A 92 14.81 5.55 19.65
CA ARG A 92 15.77 5.15 18.61
C ARG A 92 15.42 3.79 17.97
N PRO A 93 15.58 3.64 16.65
CA PRO A 93 15.56 2.33 16.00
C PRO A 93 16.63 1.40 16.58
N GLN A 94 16.27 0.17 16.96
CA GLN A 94 17.21 -0.82 17.48
C GLN A 94 17.47 -1.95 16.48
N GLN A 95 16.41 -2.61 16.03
CA GLN A 95 16.48 -3.72 15.08
C GLN A 95 15.43 -3.51 14.01
N SER A 96 15.80 -3.76 12.76
CA SER A 96 14.85 -3.73 11.65
C SER A 96 14.94 -5.02 10.84
N GLN A 97 13.78 -5.57 10.53
CA GLN A 97 13.62 -6.79 9.73
C GLN A 97 12.78 -6.50 8.50
N THR A 98 13.07 -7.21 7.42
CA THR A 98 12.25 -7.21 6.20
C THR A 98 11.13 -8.22 6.37
N LEU A 99 9.90 -7.78 6.18
CA LEU A 99 8.70 -8.61 6.25
C LEU A 99 8.27 -9.12 4.88
N ALA A 100 8.49 -8.32 3.83
CA ALA A 100 8.21 -8.66 2.44
C ALA A 100 9.04 -7.78 1.50
N SER A 101 9.21 -8.23 0.26
CA SER A 101 9.93 -7.51 -0.77
C SER A 101 9.37 -7.76 -2.17
N VAL A 102 9.37 -6.74 -3.02
CA VAL A 102 8.99 -6.84 -4.43
C VAL A 102 10.00 -6.10 -5.31
N GLY A 103 10.25 -6.61 -6.51
CA GLY A 103 11.22 -6.04 -7.45
C GLY A 103 12.67 -6.45 -7.17
N LEU A 104 13.62 -5.81 -7.87
CA LEU A 104 15.05 -6.17 -7.82
C LEU A 104 15.88 -5.03 -7.25
N ALA A 105 16.47 -5.26 -6.08
CA ALA A 105 17.25 -4.26 -5.36
C ALA A 105 18.51 -3.85 -6.13
N CYS A 106 18.73 -2.54 -6.26
CA CYS A 106 19.98 -1.94 -6.75
C CYS A 106 20.42 -2.45 -8.14
N GLN A 107 19.50 -2.91 -8.98
CA GLN A 107 19.86 -3.51 -10.27
C GLN A 107 20.34 -2.47 -11.30
N THR A 108 19.82 -1.24 -11.23
CA THR A 108 20.09 -0.19 -12.23
C THR A 108 21.21 0.77 -11.83
N VAL A 109 21.75 0.63 -10.63
CA VAL A 109 22.76 1.55 -10.09
C VAL A 109 24.18 1.10 -10.40
N THR A 110 25.05 2.05 -10.72
CA THR A 110 26.49 1.77 -10.94
C THR A 110 27.20 1.38 -9.64
N ASP A 111 26.86 2.02 -8.51
CA ASP A 111 27.44 1.72 -7.20
C ASP A 111 26.47 0.85 -6.37
N VAL A 112 26.46 -0.45 -6.69
CA VAL A 112 25.63 -1.45 -6.00
C VAL A 112 25.93 -1.49 -4.49
N PRO A 113 27.20 -1.51 -4.02
CA PRO A 113 27.50 -1.51 -2.58
C PRO A 113 27.01 -0.28 -1.82
N ALA A 114 27.05 0.92 -2.42
CA ALA A 114 26.48 2.12 -1.79
C ALA A 114 24.95 2.03 -1.69
N CYS A 115 24.27 1.60 -2.75
CA CYS A 115 22.82 1.41 -2.74
C CYS A 115 22.38 0.37 -1.70
N ALA A 116 23.06 -0.77 -1.62
CA ALA A 116 22.75 -1.81 -0.64
C ALA A 116 22.91 -1.31 0.81
N ARG A 117 23.96 -0.52 1.09
CA ARG A 117 24.13 0.13 2.40
C ARG A 117 23.00 1.11 2.71
N LEU A 118 22.60 1.92 1.73
CA LEU A 118 21.53 2.90 1.90
C LEU A 118 20.17 2.20 2.15
N LEU A 119 19.85 1.14 1.41
CA LEU A 119 18.69 0.28 1.66
C LEU A 119 18.70 -0.27 3.09
N ALA A 120 19.82 -0.87 3.51
CA ALA A 120 19.94 -1.46 4.84
C ALA A 120 19.78 -0.43 5.97
N SER A 121 20.38 0.76 5.81
CA SER A 121 20.36 1.82 6.83
C SER A 121 19.06 2.64 6.86
N THR A 122 18.21 2.53 5.84
CA THR A 122 16.97 3.31 5.77
C THR A 122 15.95 2.79 6.78
N VAL A 123 15.61 3.62 7.76
CA VAL A 123 14.68 3.31 8.85
C VAL A 123 13.65 4.42 9.03
N ALA A 124 12.50 4.08 9.62
CA ALA A 124 11.49 5.05 10.04
C ALA A 124 11.23 4.94 11.55
N THR A 125 10.81 6.06 12.15
CA THR A 125 10.38 6.15 13.57
C THR A 125 8.87 6.31 13.71
N THR A 126 8.12 6.31 12.60
CA THR A 126 6.66 6.39 12.57
C THR A 126 6.09 5.21 11.79
N SER A 127 5.01 4.63 12.30
CA SER A 127 4.33 3.52 11.62
C SER A 127 3.37 4.02 10.55
N LEU A 128 3.46 3.42 9.36
CA LEU A 128 2.49 3.56 8.28
C LEU A 128 1.15 2.90 8.65
N PHE A 129 1.17 1.91 9.54
CA PHE A 129 0.03 1.09 9.92
C PHE A 129 -0.43 1.47 11.33
N ALA A 130 -1.70 1.85 11.47
CA ALA A 130 -2.30 2.13 12.78
C ALA A 130 -2.40 0.87 13.66
N GLY A 131 -2.59 1.06 14.96
CA GLY A 131 -2.83 -0.04 15.91
C GLY A 131 -1.63 -0.95 16.16
N SER A 132 -0.45 -0.66 15.60
CA SER A 132 0.77 -1.35 15.98
C SER A 132 1.19 -0.97 17.41
N ASN A 133 1.93 -1.85 18.07
CA ASN A 133 2.63 -1.51 19.32
C ASN A 133 3.42 -0.21 19.08
N PRO A 134 3.37 0.80 19.96
CA PRO A 134 4.06 2.08 19.75
C PRO A 134 5.59 1.94 19.60
N LEU A 135 6.15 0.82 20.07
CA LEU A 135 7.55 0.45 19.90
C LEU A 135 7.80 -0.43 18.67
N GLN A 136 6.78 -0.79 17.89
CA GLN A 136 6.91 -1.51 16.62
C GLN A 136 6.40 -0.65 15.47
N VAL A 137 7.32 -0.25 14.62
CA VAL A 137 7.06 0.62 13.48
C VAL A 137 7.12 -0.18 12.20
N ARG A 138 6.02 -0.22 11.45
CA ARG A 138 5.97 -0.80 10.11
C ARG A 138 5.92 0.28 9.05
N TYR A 139 6.76 0.19 8.03
CA TYR A 139 6.92 1.21 6.99
C TYR A 139 7.39 0.56 5.70
N LEU A 140 7.17 1.24 4.57
CA LEU A 140 7.75 0.81 3.30
C LEU A 140 9.10 1.49 3.08
N VAL A 141 10.00 0.82 2.38
CA VAL A 141 11.21 1.43 1.82
C VAL A 141 11.15 1.28 0.32
N LEU A 142 11.25 2.38 -0.41
CA LEU A 142 11.25 2.40 -1.86
C LEU A 142 12.62 2.74 -2.39
N GLN A 143 13.04 2.05 -3.45
CA GLN A 143 14.28 2.32 -4.17
C GLN A 143 13.98 2.61 -5.65
N SER A 144 14.53 3.71 -6.15
CA SER A 144 14.40 4.18 -7.53
C SER A 144 15.77 4.73 -7.97
N GLY A 145 16.50 3.94 -8.78
CA GLY A 145 17.92 4.16 -9.00
C GLY A 145 18.69 4.22 -7.69
N ALA A 146 19.53 5.25 -7.52
CA ALA A 146 20.34 5.45 -6.30
C ALA A 146 19.55 6.05 -5.12
N ASN A 147 18.30 6.45 -5.34
CA ASN A 147 17.48 7.06 -4.29
C ASN A 147 16.74 5.98 -3.51
N VAL A 148 16.89 6.00 -2.19
CA VAL A 148 16.14 5.15 -1.27
C VAL A 148 15.43 6.06 -0.27
N ARG A 149 14.14 5.81 -0.04
CA ARG A 149 13.35 6.59 0.93
C ARG A 149 12.36 5.72 1.71
N PRO A 150 12.13 6.03 2.99
CA PRO A 150 11.03 5.42 3.74
C PRO A 150 9.70 6.09 3.39
N ILE A 151 8.62 5.29 3.39
CA ILE A 151 7.22 5.72 3.35
C ILE A 151 6.58 5.25 4.65
N ALA A 152 6.38 6.19 5.56
CA ALA A 152 6.00 5.96 6.94
C ALA A 152 4.64 6.58 7.30
N THR A 153 4.01 7.30 6.37
CA THR A 153 2.70 7.93 6.58
C THR A 153 1.74 7.63 5.44
N ARG A 154 0.44 7.68 5.73
CA ARG A 154 -0.60 7.52 4.71
C ARG A 154 -0.50 8.56 3.60
N SER A 155 -0.16 9.81 3.93
CA SER A 155 0.02 10.87 2.93
C SER A 155 1.15 10.55 1.95
N GLN A 156 2.29 10.05 2.44
CA GLN A 156 3.40 9.62 1.58
C GLN A 156 3.00 8.42 0.71
N LEU A 157 2.23 7.48 1.27
CA LEU A 157 1.71 6.35 0.50
C LEU A 157 0.75 6.81 -0.60
N LEU A 158 -0.15 7.76 -0.31
CA LEU A 158 -1.06 8.30 -1.33
C LEU A 158 -0.31 9.05 -2.44
N THR A 159 0.74 9.79 -2.10
CA THR A 159 1.61 10.41 -3.11
C THR A 159 2.31 9.38 -3.99
N LEU A 160 2.71 8.25 -3.41
CA LEU A 160 3.31 7.13 -4.15
C LEU A 160 2.30 6.51 -5.13
N LEU A 161 1.12 6.15 -4.62
CA LEU A 161 0.10 5.44 -5.38
C LEU A 161 -0.50 6.33 -6.46
N GLY A 162 -0.99 7.52 -6.07
CA GLY A 162 -1.77 8.36 -6.97
C GLY A 162 -3.25 8.01 -6.93
N ALA A 163 -3.82 7.79 -8.11
CA ALA A 163 -5.15 7.19 -8.21
C ALA A 163 -5.08 5.73 -7.70
N ILE A 164 -6.18 5.26 -7.12
CA ILE A 164 -6.26 3.89 -6.61
C ILE A 164 -6.98 3.08 -7.66
N ASP A 165 -6.20 2.41 -8.49
CA ASP A 165 -6.67 1.78 -9.71
C ASP A 165 -6.68 0.25 -9.59
N THR A 166 -6.05 -0.32 -8.56
CA THR A 166 -6.02 -1.78 -8.36
C THR A 166 -6.61 -2.24 -7.02
N PRO A 167 -7.16 -3.47 -6.97
CA PRO A 167 -7.54 -4.11 -5.71
C PRO A 167 -6.38 -4.21 -4.70
N GLY A 168 -5.15 -4.39 -5.18
CA GLY A 168 -3.95 -4.51 -4.34
C GLY A 168 -3.66 -3.20 -3.60
N GLU A 169 -3.73 -2.07 -4.29
CA GLU A 169 -3.56 -0.74 -3.70
C GLU A 169 -4.64 -0.44 -2.65
N ALA A 170 -5.89 -0.83 -2.93
CA ALA A 170 -6.99 -0.70 -1.99
C ALA A 170 -6.76 -1.53 -0.71
N ARG A 171 -6.30 -2.78 -0.84
CA ARG A 171 -5.94 -3.62 0.32
C ARG A 171 -4.83 -2.98 1.15
N LEU A 172 -3.78 -2.48 0.51
CA LEU A 172 -2.68 -1.81 1.21
C LEU A 172 -3.16 -0.56 1.95
N LEU A 173 -4.00 0.27 1.33
CA LEU A 173 -4.58 1.44 1.99
C LEU A 173 -5.48 1.06 3.16
N ALA A 174 -6.33 0.05 3.00
CA ALA A 174 -7.15 -0.47 4.09
C ALA A 174 -6.28 -0.94 5.26
N ALA A 175 -5.18 -1.65 4.99
CA ALA A 175 -4.26 -2.12 6.02
C ALA A 175 -3.65 -0.96 6.85
N THR A 176 -3.52 0.25 6.30
CA THR A 176 -3.04 1.41 7.07
C THR A 176 -3.94 1.78 8.26
N LEU A 177 -5.17 1.28 8.31
CA LEU A 177 -6.09 1.44 9.44
C LEU A 177 -5.84 0.43 10.58
N GLY A 178 -4.81 -0.40 10.50
CA GLY A 178 -4.53 -1.44 11.50
C GLY A 178 -5.44 -2.66 11.41
N VAL A 179 -6.12 -2.82 10.27
CA VAL A 179 -6.85 -4.04 9.92
C VAL A 179 -6.00 -4.93 9.03
N GLN A 180 -6.36 -6.20 8.95
CA GLN A 180 -5.66 -7.22 8.17
C GLN A 180 -6.56 -7.61 6.99
N PRO A 181 -6.25 -7.19 5.76
CA PRO A 181 -7.05 -7.54 4.59
C PRO A 181 -7.12 -9.04 4.37
N LEU A 182 -8.27 -9.52 3.91
CA LEU A 182 -8.42 -10.89 3.42
C LEU A 182 -7.92 -10.99 1.99
N CYS A 183 -7.39 -12.15 1.63
CA CYS A 183 -6.89 -12.46 0.30
C CYS A 183 -7.87 -13.41 -0.42
N GLY A 184 -8.01 -13.22 -1.73
CA GLY A 184 -9.02 -13.87 -2.56
C GLY A 184 -9.85 -12.84 -3.31
N ASP A 185 -10.40 -13.23 -4.46
CA ASP A 185 -11.08 -12.27 -5.35
C ASP A 185 -12.37 -11.72 -4.72
N ASP A 186 -13.05 -12.53 -3.92
CA ASP A 186 -14.27 -12.12 -3.21
C ASP A 186 -14.02 -11.16 -2.04
N SER A 187 -12.75 -10.95 -1.65
CA SER A 187 -12.42 -10.07 -0.52
C SER A 187 -12.35 -8.59 -0.90
N VAL A 188 -12.34 -8.28 -2.20
CA VAL A 188 -12.32 -6.92 -2.71
C VAL A 188 -13.24 -6.80 -3.90
N ARG A 189 -14.18 -5.85 -3.83
CA ARG A 189 -15.07 -5.55 -4.95
C ARG A 189 -14.98 -4.08 -5.34
N SER A 190 -15.14 -3.80 -6.63
CA SER A 190 -15.28 -2.42 -7.10
C SER A 190 -16.60 -1.82 -6.62
N ILE A 191 -16.55 -0.52 -6.30
CA ILE A 191 -17.71 0.31 -5.94
C ILE A 191 -17.58 1.66 -6.66
N ASP A 192 -18.64 2.47 -6.65
CA ASP A 192 -18.58 3.81 -7.25
C ASP A 192 -17.44 4.64 -6.62
N GLY A 193 -16.46 5.01 -7.46
CA GLY A 193 -15.31 5.81 -7.05
C GLY A 193 -14.22 5.08 -6.25
N GLY A 194 -14.23 3.74 -6.17
CA GLY A 194 -13.14 3.01 -5.51
C GLY A 194 -13.39 1.52 -5.28
N TYR A 195 -12.98 1.05 -4.11
CA TYR A 195 -12.99 -0.37 -3.73
C TYR A 195 -13.56 -0.59 -2.35
N ARG A 196 -14.33 -1.66 -2.17
CA ARG A 196 -14.74 -2.19 -0.87
C ARG A 196 -13.86 -3.39 -0.53
N VAL A 197 -13.21 -3.35 0.62
CA VAL A 197 -12.24 -4.35 1.09
C VAL A 197 -12.76 -5.00 2.37
N ILE A 198 -12.80 -6.33 2.38
CA ILE A 198 -13.12 -7.13 3.56
C ILE A 198 -11.83 -7.45 4.30
N THR A 199 -11.85 -7.15 5.59
CA THR A 199 -10.67 -7.26 6.47
C THR A 199 -11.06 -7.92 7.79
N LYS A 200 -10.05 -8.30 8.57
CA LYS A 200 -10.20 -8.72 9.96
C LYS A 200 -9.42 -7.78 10.88
N ARG A 201 -9.86 -7.66 12.11
CA ARG A 201 -9.12 -6.98 13.18
C ARG A 201 -9.00 -7.92 14.36
N SER A 202 -7.78 -8.21 14.78
CA SER A 202 -7.56 -8.94 16.04
C SER A 202 -8.02 -8.10 17.21
N GLN A 203 -8.71 -8.70 18.17
CA GLN A 203 -9.04 -8.01 19.41
C GLN A 203 -7.81 -7.93 20.32
N ALA A 204 -7.56 -6.76 20.91
CA ALA A 204 -6.37 -6.52 21.73
C ALA A 204 -6.25 -7.50 22.92
N GLN A 205 -7.39 -7.99 23.44
CA GLN A 205 -7.42 -8.88 24.59
C GLN A 205 -7.35 -10.36 24.20
N CYS A 206 -7.65 -10.72 22.95
CA CYS A 206 -7.78 -12.11 22.51
C CYS A 206 -7.22 -12.27 21.10
N THR A 207 -6.01 -12.79 21.00
CA THR A 207 -5.27 -12.89 19.72
C THR A 207 -5.91 -13.85 18.72
N ASN A 208 -6.71 -14.79 19.20
CA ASN A 208 -7.48 -15.74 18.40
C ASN A 208 -8.94 -15.29 18.12
N GLN A 209 -9.32 -14.07 18.52
CA GLN A 209 -10.64 -13.51 18.25
C GLN A 209 -10.53 -12.31 17.32
N TYR A 210 -11.47 -12.23 16.38
CA TYR A 210 -11.47 -11.23 15.33
C TYR A 210 -12.82 -10.54 15.20
N ASP A 211 -12.77 -9.27 14.82
CA ASP A 211 -13.90 -8.59 14.20
C ASP A 211 -13.70 -8.61 12.69
N GLY A 212 -14.76 -8.88 11.94
CA GLY A 212 -14.83 -8.64 10.51
C GLY A 212 -15.04 -7.16 10.27
N VAL A 213 -14.22 -6.53 9.44
CA VAL A 213 -14.28 -5.09 9.19
C VAL A 213 -14.37 -4.85 7.69
N ILE A 214 -15.39 -4.11 7.26
CA ILE A 214 -15.55 -3.68 5.88
C ILE A 214 -14.99 -2.26 5.75
N VAL A 215 -14.08 -2.07 4.81
CA VAL A 215 -13.42 -0.79 4.54
C VAL A 215 -13.71 -0.36 3.12
N ASP A 216 -14.29 0.82 2.95
CA ASP A 216 -14.41 1.46 1.64
C ASP A 216 -13.19 2.35 1.42
N VAL A 217 -12.53 2.19 0.28
CA VAL A 217 -11.38 2.97 -0.17
C VAL A 217 -11.84 3.78 -1.38
N VAL A 218 -12.37 4.97 -1.12
CA VAL A 218 -12.91 5.88 -2.15
C VAL A 218 -11.95 7.05 -2.29
N ARG A 219 -11.46 7.30 -3.52
CA ARG A 219 -10.49 8.39 -3.82
C ARG A 219 -9.28 8.40 -2.86
N GLY A 220 -8.74 7.23 -2.54
CA GLY A 220 -7.60 7.07 -1.63
C GLY A 220 -7.91 7.27 -0.14
N GLN A 221 -9.18 7.45 0.25
CA GLN A 221 -9.56 7.59 1.65
C GLN A 221 -10.16 6.28 2.19
N PRO A 222 -9.39 5.49 2.96
CA PRO A 222 -9.93 4.28 3.58
C PRO A 222 -10.83 4.65 4.77
N THR A 223 -12.07 4.17 4.76
CA THR A 223 -13.09 4.43 5.78
C THR A 223 -13.73 3.11 6.21
N ILE A 224 -13.79 2.87 7.53
CA ILE A 224 -14.52 1.70 8.07
C ILE A 224 -16.02 1.99 7.96
N VAL A 225 -16.73 1.17 7.20
CA VAL A 225 -18.18 1.34 6.99
C VAL A 225 -19.02 0.36 7.78
N ASN A 226 -18.43 -0.78 8.18
CA ASN A 226 -19.13 -1.76 9.00
C ASN A 226 -18.14 -2.63 9.79
N THR A 227 -18.61 -3.11 10.95
CA THR A 227 -17.89 -4.07 11.80
C THR A 227 -18.85 -5.19 12.20
N VAL A 228 -18.41 -6.43 12.07
CA VAL A 228 -19.16 -7.65 12.37
C VAL A 228 -18.39 -8.45 13.39
N ASP A 229 -19.06 -8.87 14.46
CA ASP A 229 -18.47 -9.75 15.47
C ASP A 229 -18.27 -11.16 14.88
N LEU A 230 -17.01 -11.59 14.74
CA LEU A 230 -16.66 -12.94 14.25
C LEU A 230 -16.17 -13.84 15.39
N ARG A 231 -16.42 -13.47 16.65
CA ARG A 231 -15.97 -14.27 17.79
C ARG A 231 -16.59 -15.64 17.79
N ASP A 232 -15.73 -16.65 17.77
CA ASP A 232 -16.12 -17.99 18.20
C ASP A 232 -16.12 -18.03 19.73
N ARG A 233 -17.32 -17.96 20.32
CA ARG A 233 -17.52 -17.99 21.78
C ARG A 233 -17.19 -19.34 22.40
N THR A 234 -17.00 -20.38 21.58
CA THR A 234 -16.58 -21.70 22.07
C THR A 234 -15.06 -21.79 22.28
N LEU A 235 -14.29 -20.90 21.63
CA LEU A 235 -12.84 -20.82 21.80
C LEU A 235 -12.50 -19.94 23.00
N ALA A 236 -11.72 -20.50 23.94
CA ALA A 236 -11.14 -19.74 25.02
C ALA A 236 -10.26 -18.60 24.47
N CYS A 237 -10.36 -17.43 25.08
CA CYS A 237 -9.52 -16.29 24.74
C CYS A 237 -8.05 -16.64 24.99
N THR A 238 -7.24 -16.59 23.94
CA THR A 238 -5.78 -16.70 24.09
C THR A 238 -5.20 -15.30 24.22
N THR A 239 -4.88 -14.92 25.44
CA THR A 239 -4.15 -13.68 25.71
C THR A 239 -2.75 -13.80 25.16
N ALA A 240 -2.22 -12.73 24.56
CA ALA A 240 -0.80 -12.69 24.23
C ALA A 240 0.03 -12.92 25.52
N PRO A 241 1.16 -13.64 25.45
CA PRO A 241 2.06 -13.74 26.59
C PRO A 241 2.46 -12.33 27.03
N THR A 242 2.34 -12.05 28.32
CA THR A 242 2.80 -10.79 28.90
C THR A 242 4.31 -10.69 28.65
N PRO A 243 4.81 -9.63 27.99
CA PRO A 243 6.23 -9.46 27.68
C PRO A 243 7.08 -9.25 28.94
#